data_AF-A0A257VUJ9-F1
#
_entry.id   AF-A0A257VUJ9-F1
#
_cell.length_a   1.000
_cell.length_b   1.000
_cell.length_c   1.000
_cell.angle_alpha   90.00
_cell.angle_beta   90.00
_cell.angle_gamma   90.00
#
_symmetry.space_group_name_H-M   'P 1'
#
loop_
_entity.id
_entity.type
_entity.pdbx_description
1 polymer ?
#
loop_
_entity_poly.entity_id
_entity_poly.type
_entity_poly.pdbx_seq_one_letter_code
_entity_poly.pdbx_strand_id
1 'polypeptide(L)'
;MSGHATHPYHLVNPSKWPILTSFSLLALVVGAAMSLHKMEIGFAVLGVGVMSVIACCFFWWRDVIHEGVAVGPDVKDAVWSALISLASAPLDQRT
;
A
#
# COMPACT_ATOMS: atom_id res chain seq x y z
N MET A 1 -8.73 10.31 23.59
CA MET A 1 -8.85 11.30 22.50
C MET A 1 -7.47 11.44 21.88
N SER A 2 -7.24 10.85 20.71
CA SER A 2 -6.00 11.08 19.95
C SER A 2 -5.95 12.56 19.55
N GLY A 3 -4.80 13.20 19.81
CA GLY A 3 -4.57 14.61 19.48
C GLY A 3 -4.73 14.83 17.98
N HIS A 4 -5.45 15.88 17.61
CA HIS A 4 -5.54 16.30 16.22
C HIS A 4 -4.15 16.68 15.71
N ALA A 5 -3.76 16.14 14.55
CA ALA A 5 -2.51 16.50 13.91
C ALA A 5 -2.55 17.98 13.53
N THR A 6 -1.54 18.75 13.96
CA THR A 6 -1.42 20.18 13.66
C THR A 6 -0.81 20.47 12.29
N HIS A 7 -0.41 19.43 11.56
CA HIS A 7 0.27 19.53 10.27
C HIS A 7 -0.46 18.74 9.17
N PRO A 8 -0.39 19.19 7.90
CA PRO A 8 -1.10 18.56 6.79
C PRO A 8 -0.37 17.32 6.20
N TYR A 9 0.41 16.61 7.02
CA TYR A 9 1.19 15.45 6.57
C TYR A 9 0.62 14.15 7.10
N HIS A 10 0.54 13.13 6.23
CA HIS A 10 0.13 11.79 6.60
C HIS A 10 1.26 11.08 7.37
N LEU A 11 1.01 10.77 8.64
CA LEU A 11 1.92 9.96 9.45
C LEU A 11 1.61 8.49 9.20
N VAL A 12 2.48 7.84 8.42
CA VAL A 12 2.33 6.43 8.07
C VAL A 12 2.55 5.57 9.32
N ASN A 13 1.65 4.60 9.53
CA ASN A 13 1.81 3.64 10.61
C ASN A 13 3.00 2.69 10.32
N PRO A 14 3.71 2.21 11.35
CA PRO A 14 4.84 1.32 11.14
C PRO A 14 4.41 0.05 10.39
N SER A 15 5.03 -0.20 9.24
CA SER A 15 4.73 -1.35 8.37
C SER A 15 5.83 -2.42 8.43
N LYS A 16 5.44 -3.67 8.19
CA LYS A 16 6.35 -4.84 8.19
C LYS A 16 7.01 -5.07 6.83
N TRP A 17 6.51 -4.42 5.77
CA TRP A 17 6.97 -4.64 4.40
C TRP A 17 8.43 -4.27 4.14
N PRO A 18 9.00 -3.19 4.70
CA PRO A 18 10.41 -2.86 4.49
C PRO A 18 11.35 -4.00 4.90
N ILE A 19 11.15 -4.57 6.09
CA ILE A 19 12.02 -5.64 6.59
C ILE A 19 11.85 -6.95 5.80
N LEU A 20 10.61 -7.30 5.42
CA LEU A 20 10.33 -8.48 4.59
C LEU A 20 10.94 -8.35 3.19
N THR A 21 10.88 -7.15 2.60
CA THR A 21 11.47 -6.87 1.29
C THR A 21 12.99 -6.99 1.34
N SER A 22 13.64 -6.53 2.43
CA SER A 22 15.09 -6.68 2.62
C SER A 22 15.54 -8.14 2.65
N PHE A 23 14.84 -9.02 3.38
CA PHE A 23 15.15 -10.46 3.39
C PHE A 23 14.86 -11.12 2.03
N SER A 24 13.82 -10.68 1.33
CA SER A 24 13.50 -11.16 -0.02
C SER A 24 14.60 -10.80 -1.02
N LEU A 25 15.12 -9.56 -0.96
CA LEU A 25 16.25 -9.11 -1.77
C LEU A 25 17.54 -9.86 -1.42
N LEU A 26 17.78 -10.14 -0.13
CA LEU A 26 18.91 -10.96 0.27
C LEU A 26 18.82 -12.37 -0.37
N ALA A 27 17.67 -13.03 -0.27
CA ALA A 27 17.45 -14.33 -0.89
C ALA A 27 17.62 -14.30 -2.41
N LEU A 28 17.17 -13.22 -3.06
CA LEU A 28 17.35 -12.99 -4.50
C LEU A 28 18.84 -12.93 -4.87
N VAL A 29 19.63 -12.11 -4.17
CA VAL A 29 21.06 -11.92 -4.45
C VAL A 29 21.85 -13.20 -4.16
N VAL A 30 21.56 -13.88 -3.05
CA VAL A 30 22.19 -15.17 -2.72
C VAL A 30 21.85 -16.21 -3.79
N GLY A 31 20.57 -16.35 -4.15
CA GLY A 31 20.14 -17.26 -5.21
C GLY A 31 20.79 -16.96 -6.56
N ALA A 32 20.89 -15.68 -6.93
CA ALA A 32 21.55 -15.24 -8.16
C ALA A 32 23.04 -15.65 -8.15
N ALA A 33 23.76 -15.34 -7.07
CA ALA A 33 25.17 -15.72 -6.93
C ALA A 33 25.35 -17.25 -7.03
N MET A 34 24.51 -18.03 -6.36
CA MET A 34 24.54 -19.50 -6.40
C MET A 34 24.25 -20.05 -7.80
N SER A 35 23.29 -19.47 -8.52
CA SER A 35 22.97 -19.88 -9.90
C SER A 35 24.14 -19.60 -10.87
N LEU A 36 24.84 -18.48 -10.71
CA LEU A 36 25.99 -18.12 -11.56
C LEU A 36 27.19 -19.05 -11.33
N HIS A 37 27.33 -19.59 -10.11
CA HIS A 37 28.35 -20.58 -9.77
C HIS A 37 27.91 -22.03 -10.01
N LYS A 38 26.78 -22.26 -10.70
CA LYS A 38 26.24 -23.59 -11.04
C LYS A 38 26.02 -24.51 -9.83
N MET A 39 25.66 -23.95 -8.68
CA MET A 39 25.22 -24.74 -7.54
C MET A 39 23.85 -25.36 -7.85
N GLU A 40 23.66 -26.64 -7.53
CA GLU A 40 22.42 -27.39 -7.86
C GLU A 40 21.15 -26.69 -7.34
N ILE A 41 21.20 -26.12 -6.13
CA ILE A 41 20.06 -25.43 -5.51
C ILE A 41 19.93 -23.95 -5.94
N GLY A 42 20.89 -23.40 -6.68
CA GLY A 42 20.97 -21.96 -6.96
C GLY A 42 19.73 -21.41 -7.67
N PHE A 43 19.22 -22.11 -8.69
CA PHE A 43 18.00 -21.71 -9.40
C PHE A 43 16.75 -21.76 -8.52
N ALA A 44 16.66 -22.73 -7.59
CA ALA A 44 15.53 -22.82 -6.67
C ALA A 44 15.52 -21.64 -5.69
N VAL A 45 16.67 -21.32 -5.09
CA VAL A 45 16.82 -20.16 -4.19
C VAL A 45 16.54 -18.85 -4.95
N LEU A 46 17.04 -18.72 -6.17
CA LEU A 46 16.78 -17.56 -7.02
C LEU A 46 15.27 -17.41 -7.32
N GLY A 47 14.60 -18.50 -7.70
CA GLY A 47 13.16 -18.50 -7.95
C GLY A 47 12.35 -18.08 -6.73
N VAL A 48 12.67 -18.62 -5.55
CA VAL A 48 12.05 -18.21 -4.28
C VAL A 48 12.29 -16.73 -3.99
N GLY A 49 13.52 -16.23 -4.19
CA GLY A 49 13.87 -14.83 -4.01
C GLY A 49 13.06 -13.89 -4.92
N VAL A 50 12.98 -14.19 -6.22
CA VAL A 50 12.18 -13.44 -7.19
C VAL A 50 10.71 -13.40 -6.79
N MET A 51 10.12 -14.57 -6.49
CA MET A 51 8.71 -14.68 -6.10
C MET A 51 8.43 -13.91 -4.81
N SER A 52 9.35 -13.95 -3.84
CA SER A 52 9.21 -13.24 -2.56
C SER A 52 9.26 -11.72 -2.73
N VAL A 53 10.13 -11.20 -3.60
CA VAL A 53 10.20 -9.76 -3.91
C VAL A 53 8.90 -9.30 -4.57
N ILE A 54 8.42 -10.02 -5.58
CA ILE A 54 7.17 -9.70 -6.28
C ILE A 54 5.99 -9.70 -5.29
N ALA A 55 5.90 -10.70 -4.42
CA ALA A 55 4.87 -10.77 -3.40
C ALA A 55 4.94 -9.58 -2.42
N CYS A 56 6.14 -9.26 -1.89
CA CYS A 56 6.32 -8.13 -0.99
C CYS A 56 5.90 -6.81 -1.64
N CYS A 57 6.33 -6.57 -2.88
CA CYS A 57 5.94 -5.41 -3.66
C CYS A 57 4.41 -5.32 -3.83
N PHE A 58 3.77 -6.42 -4.24
CA PHE A 58 2.32 -6.46 -4.45
C PHE A 58 1.54 -6.13 -3.16
N PHE A 59 1.87 -6.78 -2.05
CA PHE A 59 1.17 -6.55 -0.79
C PHE A 59 1.47 -5.18 -0.19
N TRP A 60 2.69 -4.65 -0.37
CA TRP A 60 3.01 -3.30 0.06
C TRP A 60 2.22 -2.27 -0.74
N TRP A 61 2.17 -2.37 -2.08
CA TRP A 61 1.37 -1.45 -2.88
C TRP A 61 -0.13 -1.53 -2.58
N ARG A 62 -0.66 -2.72 -2.33
CA ARG A 62 -2.03 -2.89 -1.86
C ARG A 62 -2.28 -2.06 -0.58
N ASP A 63 -1.36 -2.12 0.38
CA ASP A 63 -1.50 -1.41 1.64
C ASP A 63 -1.38 0.12 1.44
N VAL A 64 -0.49 0.59 0.57
CA VAL A 64 -0.41 2.02 0.19
C VAL A 64 -1.71 2.50 -0.45
N ILE A 65 -2.32 1.72 -1.33
CA ILE A 65 -3.60 2.07 -1.96
C ILE A 65 -4.71 2.11 -0.91
N HIS A 66 -4.77 1.13 0.00
CA HIS A 66 -5.77 1.12 1.06
C HIS A 66 -5.63 2.31 2.01
N GLU A 67 -4.41 2.67 2.43
CA GLU A 67 -4.17 3.88 3.23
C GLU A 67 -4.56 5.14 2.45
N GLY A 68 -4.21 5.23 1.16
CA GLY A 68 -4.58 6.36 0.31
C GLY A 68 -6.08 6.54 0.13
N VAL A 69 -6.84 5.44 -0.03
CA VAL A 69 -8.31 5.49 -0.15
C VAL A 69 -8.97 5.74 1.21
N ALA A 70 -8.43 5.22 2.31
CA ALA A 70 -8.94 5.38 3.66
C ALA A 70 -8.72 6.80 4.24
N VAL A 71 -7.84 7.60 3.64
CA VAL A 71 -7.71 9.04 3.93
C VAL A 71 -8.66 9.92 3.07
N GLY A 72 -9.15 9.39 1.94
CA GLY A 72 -10.17 10.05 1.10
C GLY A 72 -11.67 9.76 1.33
N PRO A 73 -12.17 8.94 2.31
CA PRO A 73 -13.60 8.67 2.49
C PRO A 73 -14.35 9.94 2.85
N ASP A 74 -13.73 10.80 3.66
CA ASP A 74 -14.30 12.06 4.12
C ASP A 74 -14.79 12.92 2.96
N VAL A 75 -14.03 12.99 1.86
CA VAL A 75 -14.40 13.74 0.65
C VAL A 75 -15.50 13.02 -0.13
N LYS A 76 -15.44 11.69 -0.24
CA LYS A 76 -16.44 10.92 -0.99
C LYS A 76 -17.79 10.95 -0.27
N ASP A 77 -17.79 10.79 1.05
CA ASP A 77 -18.96 10.83 1.91
C ASP A 77 -19.51 12.26 2.04
N ALA A 78 -18.64 13.28 2.06
CA ALA A 78 -19.05 14.69 1.96
C ALA A 78 -19.71 15.00 0.60
N VAL A 79 -19.17 14.50 -0.51
CA VAL A 79 -19.77 14.69 -1.84
C VAL A 79 -21.12 13.97 -1.93
N TRP A 80 -21.23 12.73 -1.47
CA TRP A 80 -22.49 11.99 -1.49
C TRP A 80 -23.55 12.61 -0.57
N SER A 81 -23.18 13.05 0.63
CA SER A 81 -24.12 13.76 1.52
C SER A 81 -24.53 15.12 0.96
N ALA A 82 -23.62 15.88 0.35
CA ALA A 82 -23.92 17.14 -0.32
C ALA A 82 -24.86 16.93 -1.52
N LEU A 83 -24.64 15.89 -2.33
CA LEU A 83 -25.52 15.56 -3.46
C LEU A 83 -26.91 15.13 -2.99
N ILE A 84 -27.00 14.32 -1.94
CA ILE A 84 -28.30 13.90 -1.37
C ILE A 84 -29.03 15.11 -0.78
N SER A 85 -28.32 16.00 -0.08
CA SER A 85 -28.85 17.27 0.45
C SER A 85 -29.34 18.20 -0.66
N LEU A 86 -28.57 18.35 -1.74
CA LEU A 86 -28.99 19.11 -2.91
C LEU A 86 -30.22 18.47 -3.58
N ALA A 87 -30.27 17.15 -3.68
CA ALA A 87 -31.39 16.43 -4.29
C ALA A 87 -32.69 16.55 -3.49
N SER A 88 -32.62 16.59 -2.16
CA SER A 88 -33.77 16.76 -1.27
C SER A 88 -34.16 18.21 -1.00
N ALA A 89 -33.32 19.18 -1.38
CA ALA A 89 -33.61 20.61 -1.23
C ALA A 89 -34.83 21.02 -2.08
N PRO A 90 -35.81 21.73 -1.48
CA PRO A 90 -36.99 22.21 -2.19
C PRO A 90 -36.62 23.27 -3.25
N LEU A 91 -37.41 23.31 -4.33
CA LEU A 91 -37.09 24.06 -5.56
C LEU A 91 -37.04 25.59 -5.38
N ASP A 92 -37.55 26.10 -4.27
CA ASP A 92 -37.56 27.50 -3.88
C ASP A 92 -36.20 28.02 -3.38
N GLN A 93 -35.26 27.14 -3.07
CA GLN A 93 -33.89 27.49 -2.63
C GLN A 93 -32.80 27.25 -3.69
N ARG A 94 -33.15 26.82 -4.91
CA ARG A 94 -32.18 26.44 -5.96
C ARG A 94 -31.76 27.57 -6.93
N THR A 95 -32.05 28.82 -6.62
CA THR A 95 -31.66 29.99 -7.44
C THR A 95 -30.68 30.90 -6.71
#